data_AF-A0A4Y2TWT2-F1
#
_entry.id   AF-A0A4Y2TWT2-F1
#
_cell.length_a   1.000
_cell.length_b   1.000
_cell.length_c   1.000
_cell.angle_alpha   90.00
_cell.angle_beta   90.00
_cell.angle_gamma   90.00
#
_symmetry.space_group_name_H-M   'P 1'
#
loop_
_entity.id
_entity.type
_entity.pdbx_description
1 polymer ?
#
loop_
_entity_poly.entity_id
_entity_poly.type
_entity_poly.pdbx_seq_one_letter_code
_entity_poly.pdbx_strand_id
1 'polypeptide(L)'
;MLVDLLGTPTESQWPGFSDLPLMKNYDLRDQPHNRLTLKFAEQPTTCIALLHKIFTYGPSKRITAEKCLINSYFTDQPTACNLDTLVTLLKKADEI
;
A
#
# COMPACT_ATOMS: atom_id res chain seq x y z
N MET A 1 7.43 -6.41 -10.65
CA MET A 1 8.31 -6.28 -9.47
C MET A 1 7.80 -5.14 -8.58
N LEU A 2 8.11 -5.13 -7.28
CA LEU A 2 7.65 -4.08 -6.34
C LEU A 2 8.00 -2.66 -6.82
N VAL A 3 9.22 -2.48 -7.32
CA VAL A 3 9.70 -1.23 -7.92
C VAL A 3 8.90 -0.77 -9.13
N ASP A 4 8.25 -1.69 -9.86
CA ASP A 4 7.41 -1.33 -11.02
C ASP A 4 6.17 -0.51 -10.61
N LEU A 5 5.72 -0.70 -9.35
CA LEU A 5 4.53 -0.05 -8.81
C LEU A 5 4.89 1.15 -7.91
N LEU A 6 5.83 0.98 -6.99
CA LEU A 6 6.15 2.01 -5.98
C LEU A 6 7.26 2.96 -6.42
N GLY A 7 8.03 2.60 -7.45
CA GLY A 7 9.26 3.27 -7.83
C GLY A 7 10.47 2.76 -7.05
N THR A 8 11.65 3.28 -7.39
CA THR A 8 12.92 2.90 -6.75
C THR A 8 13.08 3.69 -5.45
N PRO A 9 13.33 3.01 -4.32
CA PRO A 9 13.54 3.70 -3.05
C PRO A 9 14.78 4.57 -3.11
N THR A 10 14.69 5.75 -2.51
CA THR A 10 15.83 6.67 -2.35
C THR A 10 16.25 6.77 -0.88
N GLU A 11 17.48 7.19 -0.62
CA GLU A 11 18.00 7.45 0.74
C GLU A 11 17.14 8.46 1.53
N SER A 12 16.46 9.38 0.84
CA SER A 12 15.54 10.32 1.48
C SER A 12 14.32 9.63 2.11
N GLN A 13 13.83 8.57 1.46
CA GLN A 13 12.66 7.81 1.88
C GLN A 13 13.03 6.68 2.84
N TRP A 14 14.18 6.04 2.61
CA TRP A 14 14.72 4.96 3.44
C TRP A 14 16.22 5.20 3.67
N PRO A 15 16.59 5.96 4.72
CA PRO A 15 17.98 6.15 5.09
C PRO A 15 18.66 4.83 5.45
N GLY A 16 19.85 4.59 4.90
CA GLY A 16 20.61 3.34 5.07
C GLY A 16 20.15 2.21 4.15
N PHE A 17 19.38 2.52 3.09
CA PHE A 17 18.95 1.54 2.10
C PHE A 17 20.16 0.96 1.32
N SER A 18 21.10 1.81 0.96
CA SER A 18 22.33 1.43 0.23
C SER A 18 23.27 0.56 1.08
N ASP A 19 23.18 0.66 2.41
CA ASP A 19 24.01 -0.10 3.34
C ASP A 19 23.53 -1.55 3.53
N LEU A 20 22.32 -1.87 3.06
CA LEU A 20 21.74 -3.20 3.20
C LEU A 20 22.60 -4.25 2.49
N PRO A 21 22.90 -5.40 3.14
CA PRO A 21 23.79 -6.42 2.58
C PRO A 21 23.37 -6.93 1.19
N LEU A 22 22.06 -6.98 0.93
CA LEU A 22 21.50 -7.46 -0.34
C LEU A 22 21.64 -6.44 -1.47
N MET A 23 21.64 -5.14 -1.17
CA MET A 23 21.75 -4.08 -2.18
C MET A 23 23.13 -3.99 -2.80
N LYS A 24 24.16 -4.53 -2.14
CA LYS A 24 25.53 -4.63 -2.69
C LYS A 24 25.63 -5.52 -3.92
N ASN A 25 24.70 -6.47 -4.08
CA ASN A 25 24.71 -7.46 -5.16
C ASN A 25 23.53 -7.31 -6.12
N TYR A 26 22.66 -6.32 -5.91
CA TYR A 26 21.41 -6.20 -6.64
C TYR A 26 21.12 -4.74 -6.98
N ASP A 27 21.16 -4.41 -8.28
CA ASP A 27 20.70 -3.13 -8.78
C ASP A 27 19.20 -3.17 -9.08
N LEU A 28 18.49 -2.17 -8.57
CA LEU A 28 17.09 -1.97 -8.92
C LEU A 28 17.00 -1.17 -10.21
N ARG A 29 16.05 -1.54 -11.08
CA ARG A 29 15.71 -0.72 -12.24
C ARG A 29 15.31 0.67 -11.76
N ASP A 30 15.80 1.70 -12.43
CA ASP A 30 15.42 3.08 -12.12
C ASP A 30 13.98 3.33 -12.56
N GLN A 31 13.09 3.47 -11.58
CA GLN A 31 11.74 3.94 -11.76
C GLN A 31 11.46 5.08 -10.79
N PRO A 32 11.46 6.34 -11.26
CA PRO A 32 11.28 7.48 -10.37
C PRO A 32 9.84 7.68 -9.89
N HIS A 33 8.85 7.00 -10.48
CA HIS A 33 7.43 7.32 -10.28
C HIS A 33 6.68 6.24 -9.49
N ASN A 34 5.98 6.67 -8.44
CA ASN A 34 4.99 5.86 -7.74
C ASN A 34 3.68 5.84 -8.54
N ARG A 35 3.23 4.64 -8.93
CA ARG A 35 2.05 4.39 -9.75
C ARG A 35 0.84 3.90 -8.93
N LEU A 36 0.89 3.91 -7.59
CA LEU A 36 -0.23 3.49 -6.75
C LEU A 36 -1.53 4.21 -7.09
N THR A 37 -1.48 5.54 -7.20
CA THR A 37 -2.67 6.35 -7.50
C THR A 37 -3.28 6.00 -8.86
N LEU A 38 -2.44 5.71 -9.86
CA LEU A 38 -2.90 5.28 -11.18
C LEU A 38 -3.47 3.86 -11.15
N LYS A 39 -2.84 2.96 -10.40
CA LYS A 39 -3.26 1.56 -10.31
C LYS A 39 -4.58 1.39 -9.57
N PHE A 40 -4.83 2.23 -8.56
CA PHE A 40 -6.01 2.21 -7.71
C PHE A 40 -6.91 3.44 -7.92
N ALA A 41 -6.96 3.98 -9.15
CA ALA A 41 -7.70 5.20 -9.47
C ALA A 41 -9.20 5.13 -9.14
N GLU A 42 -9.79 3.93 -9.20
CA GLU A 42 -11.19 3.65 -8.86
C GLU A 42 -11.45 3.61 -7.35
N GLN A 43 -10.41 3.70 -6.52
CA GLN A 43 -10.54 3.64 -5.06
C GLN A 43 -10.69 5.04 -4.46
N PRO A 44 -11.33 5.17 -3.29
CA PRO A 44 -11.40 6.44 -2.58
C PRO A 44 -10.01 7.03 -2.35
N THR A 45 -9.90 8.36 -2.41
CA THR A 45 -8.62 9.06 -2.16
C THR A 45 -8.06 8.76 -0.76
N THR A 46 -8.92 8.51 0.21
CA THR A 46 -8.57 8.12 1.59
C THR A 46 -7.96 6.72 1.65
N CYS A 47 -8.47 5.79 0.83
CA CYS A 47 -7.88 4.47 0.63
C CYS A 47 -6.46 4.60 0.05
N ILE A 48 -6.31 5.33 -1.05
CA ILE A 48 -5.02 5.53 -1.72
C ILE A 48 -4.02 6.18 -0.76
N ALA A 49 -4.45 7.17 0.01
CA ALA A 49 -3.61 7.82 1.02
C ALA A 49 -3.17 6.86 2.14
N LEU A 50 -4.05 5.94 2.58
CA LEU A 50 -3.70 4.89 3.52
C LEU A 50 -2.68 3.91 2.91
N LEU A 51 -2.89 3.49 1.65
CA LEU A 51 -1.97 2.59 0.94
C LEU A 51 -0.56 3.18 0.82
N HIS A 52 -0.42 4.47 0.52
CA HIS A 52 0.89 5.15 0.49
C HIS A 52 1.63 5.05 1.84
N LYS A 53 0.89 5.13 2.97
CA LYS A 53 1.47 5.01 4.31
C LYS A 53 1.88 3.56 4.62
N ILE A 54 1.04 2.58 4.24
CA ILE A 54 1.32 1.14 4.46
C ILE A 54 2.51 0.69 3.61
N PHE A 55 2.57 1.10 2.34
CA PHE A 55 3.63 0.72 1.41
C PHE A 55 4.87 1.63 1.45
N THR A 56 5.05 2.39 2.54
CA THR A 56 6.29 3.15 2.74
C THR A 56 7.48 2.20 2.89
N TYR A 57 8.51 2.37 2.06
CA TYR A 57 9.71 1.53 2.03
C TYR A 57 10.40 1.46 3.39
N GLY A 58 10.79 2.60 3.95
CA GLY A 58 11.52 2.68 5.21
C GLY A 58 10.67 2.22 6.40
N PRO A 59 11.08 1.18 7.15
CA PRO A 59 10.29 0.66 8.27
C PRO A 59 10.08 1.70 9.37
N SER A 60 11.05 2.58 9.62
CA SER A 60 10.96 3.63 10.65
C SER A 60 9.88 4.68 10.36
N LYS A 61 9.55 4.91 9.07
CA LYS A 61 8.51 5.86 8.65
C LYS A 61 7.17 5.17 8.33
N ARG A 62 7.15 3.83 8.26
CA ARG A 62 5.96 3.06 7.94
C ARG A 62 4.94 3.17 9.08
N ILE A 63 3.68 3.30 8.72
CA ILE A 63 2.58 3.37 9.68
C ILE A 63 2.43 2.06 10.47
N THR A 64 2.08 2.15 11.75
CA THR A 64 1.79 0.98 12.60
C THR A 64 0.35 0.50 12.41
N ALA A 65 0.06 -0.75 12.77
CA ALA A 65 -1.29 -1.31 12.68
C ALA A 65 -2.32 -0.48 13.47
N GLU A 66 -1.98 -0.08 14.70
CA GLU A 66 -2.83 0.76 15.55
C GLU A 66 -3.17 2.10 14.87
N LYS A 67 -2.18 2.76 14.25
CA LYS A 67 -2.40 4.01 13.52
C LYS A 67 -3.19 3.81 12.23
N CYS A 68 -3.10 2.64 11.60
CA CYS A 68 -3.91 2.32 10.42
C CYS A 68 -5.39 2.26 10.76
N LEU A 69 -5.75 1.64 11.89
CA LEU A 69 -7.14 1.45 12.30
C LEU A 69 -7.89 2.77 12.55
N ILE A 70 -7.17 3.84 12.90
CA ILE A 70 -7.74 5.17 13.18
C ILE A 70 -7.88 6.00 11.89
N ASN A 71 -7.48 5.48 10.73
CA ASN A 71 -7.50 6.23 9.48
C ASN A 71 -8.94 6.50 8.99
N SER A 72 -9.15 7.67 8.38
CA SER A 72 -10.47 8.09 7.88
C SER A 72 -11.06 7.14 6.85
N TYR A 73 -10.23 6.35 6.15
CA TYR A 73 -10.70 5.30 5.24
C TYR A 73 -11.73 4.35 5.89
N PHE A 74 -11.62 4.07 7.19
CA PHE A 74 -12.54 3.16 7.89
C PHE A 74 -13.80 3.87 8.43
N THR A 75 -13.81 5.20 8.46
CA THR A 75 -14.92 6.01 8.98
C THR A 75 -15.69 6.76 7.89
N ASP A 76 -15.05 7.00 6.74
CA ASP A 76 -15.62 7.72 5.61
C ASP A 76 -16.61 6.83 4.85
N GLN A 77 -17.61 7.46 4.23
CA GLN A 77 -18.55 6.74 3.37
C GLN A 77 -17.95 6.48 1.97
N PRO A 78 -18.24 5.34 1.35
CA PRO A 78 -19.04 4.23 1.87
C PRO A 78 -18.27 3.39 2.91
N THR A 79 -18.94 3.07 4.01
CA THR A 79 -18.38 2.17 5.03
C THR A 79 -18.36 0.73 4.54
N ALA A 80 -17.55 -0.11 5.18
CA ALA A 80 -17.55 -1.55 4.92
C ALA A 80 -18.96 -2.15 5.04
N CYS A 81 -19.27 -3.12 4.17
CA CYS A 81 -20.50 -3.90 4.27
C CYS A 81 -20.50 -4.72 5.57
N ASN A 82 -21.69 -5.03 6.09
CA ASN A 82 -21.82 -5.91 7.24
C ASN A 82 -21.41 -7.36 6.91
N LEU A 83 -21.17 -8.15 7.95
CA LEU A 83 -20.69 -9.53 7.82
C LEU A 83 -21.68 -10.41 7.04
N ASP A 84 -22.99 -10.26 7.27
CA ASP A 84 -24.01 -11.08 6.60
C ASP A 84 -24.03 -10.84 5.09
N THR A 85 -23.90 -9.58 4.66
CA THR A 85 -23.79 -9.23 3.25
C THR A 85 -22.49 -9.78 2.66
N LEU A 86 -21.38 -9.65 3.37
CA LEU A 86 -20.10 -10.19 2.92
C LEU A 86 -20.15 -11.71 2.72
N VAL A 87 -20.69 -12.46 3.69
CA VAL A 87 -20.86 -13.92 3.59
C VAL A 87 -21.76 -14.29 2.41
N THR A 88 -22.81 -13.52 2.16
CA THR A 88 -23.70 -13.71 1.01
C THR A 88 -22.98 -13.48 -0.31
N LEU A 89 -22.15 -12.43 -0.40
CA LEU A 89 -21.36 -12.13 -1.61
C LEU A 89 -20.31 -13.20 -1.89
N LEU A 90 -19.65 -13.72 -0.86
CA LEU A 90 -18.65 -14.78 -0.99
C LEU A 90 -19.28 -16.08 -1.51
N LYS A 91 -20.42 -16.50 -0.96
CA LYS A 91 -21.15 -17.68 -1.45
C LYS A 91 -21.53 -17.56 -2.93
N LYS A 92 -21.96 -16.38 -3.36
CA LYS A 92 -22.28 -16.11 -4.78
C LYS A 92 -21.05 -16.16 -5.68
N ALA A 93 -19.87 -15.82 -5.18
CA ALA A 93 -18.64 -15.86 -5.95
C ALA A 93 -18.11 -17.29 -6.15
N ASP A 94 -18.36 -18.20 -5.19
CA ASP A 94 -17.99 -19.62 -5.28
C ASP A 94 -18.92 -20.43 -6.21
N GLU A 95 -20.09 -19.88 -6.55
CA GLU A 95 -21.08 -20.48 -7.47
C GLU A 95 -20.83 -20.13 -8.95
N ILE A 96 -19.79 -19.34 -9.26
CA ILE A 96 -19.41 -18.87 -10.61
C ILE A 96 -18.07 -19.51 -11.01
#